data_AF-A0A159Z3D6-F1
#
_entry.id   AF-A0A159Z3D6-F1
#
_cell.length_a   1.000
_cell.length_b   1.000
_cell.length_c   1.000
_cell.angle_alpha   90.00
_cell.angle_beta   90.00
_cell.angle_gamma   90.00
#
_symmetry.space_group_name_H-M   'P 1'
#
loop_
_entity.id
_entity.type
_entity.pdbx_description
1 polymer ?
#
loop_
_entity_poly.entity_id
_entity_poly.type
_entity_poly.pdbx_seq_one_letter_code
_entity_poly.pdbx_strand_id
1 'polypeptide(L)' 'MPHDRMLHATKHPLTAARDAAGLTVEQLARIAEFEPAVLQAIEARCHRPTLGELNALAQVLRVKIVDLRE' A
#
# COMPACT_ATOMS: atom_id res chain seq x y z
N MET A 1 -1.80 -20.24 -2.86
CA MET A 1 -2.00 -19.13 -3.82
C MET A 1 -0.64 -18.58 -4.20
N PRO A 2 -0.13 -18.79 -5.41
CA PRO A 2 1.13 -18.18 -5.84
C PRO A 2 0.80 -16.89 -6.59
N HIS A 3 1.09 -15.72 -6.00
CA HIS A 3 1.02 -14.48 -6.76
C HIS A 3 2.35 -14.23 -7.46
N ASP A 4 2.17 -13.89 -8.72
CA ASP A 4 3.03 -14.11 -9.85
C ASP A 4 4.24 -13.18 -9.83
N ARG A 5 5.39 -13.79 -10.13
CA ARG A 5 6.70 -13.17 -10.18
C ARG A 5 6.75 -12.30 -11.43
N MET A 6 7.18 -11.03 -11.27
CA MET A 6 7.60 -10.08 -12.34
C MET A 6 6.47 -9.30 -13.02
N LEU A 7 6.20 -8.06 -12.57
CA LEU A 7 5.71 -6.89 -13.36
C LEU A 7 5.38 -5.72 -12.40
N HIS A 8 6.38 -4.97 -11.96
CA HIS A 8 6.18 -3.77 -11.10
C HIS A 8 7.05 -2.58 -11.52
N ALA A 9 7.24 -2.36 -12.84
CA ALA A 9 7.99 -1.19 -13.31
C ALA A 9 7.15 0.11 -13.36
N THR A 10 5.85 0.08 -13.04
CA THR A 10 4.92 1.23 -13.17
C THR A 10 3.86 1.34 -12.06
N LYS A 11 3.90 0.48 -11.04
CA LYS A 11 2.87 0.44 -9.98
C LYS A 11 3.28 1.32 -8.81
N HIS A 12 2.30 1.99 -8.19
CA HIS A 12 2.49 2.80 -6.99
C HIS A 12 3.29 2.02 -5.92
N PRO A 13 4.22 2.63 -5.18
CA PRO A 13 5.08 1.93 -4.21
C PRO A 13 4.25 1.24 -3.13
N LEU A 14 3.10 1.80 -2.77
CA LEU A 14 2.16 1.15 -1.87
C LEU A 14 1.67 -0.19 -2.43
N THR A 15 1.29 -0.24 -3.71
CA THR A 15 0.88 -1.48 -4.37
C THR A 15 2.04 -2.47 -4.45
N ALA A 16 3.25 -2.00 -4.76
CA ALA A 16 4.44 -2.85 -4.78
C ALA A 16 4.77 -3.43 -3.40
N ALA A 17 4.73 -2.61 -2.34
CA ALA A 17 4.96 -3.04 -0.96
C ALA A 17 3.87 -4.00 -0.48
N ARG A 18 2.60 -3.75 -0.83
CA ARG A 18 1.48 -4.63 -0.53
C ARG A 18 1.60 -5.98 -1.22
N ASP A 19 1.97 -5.99 -2.49
CA ASP A 19 2.18 -7.21 -3.28
C ASP A 19 3.37 -8.02 -2.75
N ALA A 20 4.47 -7.34 -2.39
CA ALA A 20 5.62 -7.96 -1.73
C ALA A 20 5.26 -8.57 -0.36
N ALA A 21 4.31 -7.98 0.36
CA ALA A 21 3.77 -8.52 1.60
C ALA A 21 2.71 -9.63 1.38
N GLY A 22 2.28 -9.87 0.13
CA GLY A 22 1.25 -10.86 -0.21
C GLY A 22 -0.15 -10.52 0.31
N LEU A 23 -0.42 -9.24 0.60
CA LEU A 23 -1.68 -8.77 1.18
C LEU A 23 -2.65 -8.27 0.09
N THR A 24 -3.95 -8.50 0.25
CA THR A 24 -4.96 -7.81 -0.57
C THR A 24 -5.22 -6.40 -0.02
N VAL A 25 -5.84 -5.53 -0.83
CA VAL A 25 -6.20 -4.17 -0.42
C VAL A 25 -7.11 -4.19 0.82
N GLU A 26 -8.09 -5.10 0.84
CA GLU A 26 -9.00 -5.26 1.97
C GLU A 26 -8.29 -5.75 3.24
N GLN A 27 -7.32 -6.67 3.10
CA GLN A 27 -6.54 -7.13 4.23
C GLN A 27 -5.65 -6.01 4.78
N LEU A 28 -4.95 -5.28 3.90
CA LEU A 28 -4.13 -4.15 4.32
C LEU A 28 -4.99 -3.07 4.98
N ALA A 29 -6.14 -2.75 4.40
CA ALA A 29 -7.10 -1.79 4.95
C ALA A 29 -7.55 -2.22 6.35
N ARG A 30 -7.90 -3.49 6.52
CA ARG A 30 -8.31 -4.02 7.83
C ARG A 30 -7.19 -3.99 8.87
N ILE A 31 -5.95 -4.28 8.48
CA ILE A 31 -4.81 -4.30 9.42
C ILE A 31 -4.35 -2.88 9.77
N ALA A 32 -4.37 -1.98 8.79
CA ALA A 32 -3.98 -0.59 8.98
C ALA A 32 -5.13 0.29 9.51
N GLU A 33 -6.31 -0.30 9.74
CA GLU A 33 -7.53 0.40 10.19
C GLU A 33 -7.98 1.52 9.23
N PHE A 34 -7.82 1.27 7.92
CA PHE A 34 -8.24 2.15 6.83
C PHE A 34 -9.51 1.66 6.15
N GLU A 35 -10.18 2.60 5.50
CA GLU A 35 -11.24 2.26 4.55
C GLU A 35 -10.61 1.79 3.23
N PRO A 36 -11.06 0.65 2.65
CA PRO A 36 -10.47 0.11 1.42
C PRO A 36 -10.60 1.07 0.22
N ALA A 37 -11.60 1.96 0.23
CA ALA A 37 -11.77 3.00 -0.76
C ALA A 37 -10.63 4.04 -0.71
N VAL A 38 -10.20 4.44 0.50
CA VAL A 38 -9.09 5.36 0.71
C VAL A 38 -7.79 4.75 0.20
N LEU A 39 -7.56 3.47 0.53
CA LEU A 39 -6.38 2.73 0.09
C LEU A 39 -6.29 2.63 -1.44
N GLN A 40 -7.40 2.31 -2.11
CA GLN A 40 -7.47 2.33 -3.58
C GLN A 40 -7.24 3.73 -4.15
N ALA A 41 -7.78 4.77 -3.52
CA ALA A 41 -7.57 6.15 -3.97
C ALA A 41 -6.10 6.59 -3.83
N ILE A 42 -5.39 6.11 -2.80
CA ILE A 42 -3.94 6.29 -2.63
C ILE A 42 -3.18 5.54 -3.73
N GLU A 43 -3.47 4.25 -3.93
CA GLU A 43 -2.83 3.43 -4.98
C GLU A 43 -3.07 4.02 -6.40
N ALA A 44 -4.23 4.63 -6.63
CA ALA A 44 -4.59 5.30 -7.87
C ALA A 44 -4.01 6.73 -8.02
N ARG A 45 -3.22 7.22 -7.05
CA ARG A 45 -2.73 8.61 -6.97
C ARG A 45 -3.84 9.69 -6.99
N CYS A 46 -5.07 9.29 -6.71
CA CYS A 46 -6.23 10.16 -6.67
C CYS A 46 -6.36 10.86 -5.31
N HIS A 47 -5.83 10.24 -4.26
CA HIS A 47 -5.79 10.77 -2.91
C HIS A 47 -4.33 10.88 -2.43
N ARG A 48 -3.95 12.05 -1.90
CA ARG A 48 -2.68 12.19 -1.19
C ARG A 48 -2.89 11.81 0.28
N PRO A 49 -2.34 10.67 0.73
CA PRO A 49 -2.43 10.30 2.13
C PRO A 49 -1.67 11.31 2.99
N THR A 50 -2.20 11.55 4.18
CA THR A 50 -1.52 12.33 5.21
C THR A 50 -0.36 11.53 5.82
N LEU A 51 0.52 12.23 6.55
CA LEU A 51 1.67 11.61 7.19
C LEU A 51 1.26 10.50 8.18
N GLY A 52 0.12 10.67 8.86
CA GLY A 52 -0.41 9.67 9.80
C GLY A 52 -0.81 8.38 9.10
N GLU A 53 -1.46 8.48 7.93
CA GLU A 53 -1.89 7.34 7.13
C GLU A 53 -0.71 6.60 6.53
N LEU A 54 0.24 7.35 5.95
CA LEU A 54 1.50 6.79 5.47
C LEU A 54 2.27 6.08 6.58
N ASN A 55 2.28 6.63 7.80
CA ASN A 55 2.96 6.01 8.94
C ASN A 55 2.27 4.70 9.37
N ALA A 56 0.94 4.67 9.41
CA ALA A 56 0.20 3.44 9.72
C ALA A 56 0.46 2.35 8.66
N LEU A 57 0.35 2.71 7.37
CA LEU A 57 0.62 1.81 6.25
C LEU A 57 2.08 1.32 6.26
N ALA A 58 3.03 2.22 6.51
CA ALA A 58 4.45 1.88 6.63
C ALA A 58 4.72 0.89 7.76
N GLN A 59 4.08 1.07 8.92
CA GLN A 59 4.23 0.16 10.06
C GLN A 59 3.68 -1.23 9.76
N VAL A 60 2.50 -1.32 9.13
CA VAL A 60 1.89 -2.61 8.76
C VAL A 60 2.74 -3.33 7.71
N LEU A 61 3.20 -2.61 6.70
CA LEU A 61 4.01 -3.14 5.61
C LEU A 61 5.48 -3.32 6.00
N ARG A 62 5.89 -2.87 7.20
CA ARG A 62 7.29 -2.85 7.68
C ARG A 62 8.26 -2.17 6.70
N VAL A 63 7.78 -1.14 6.00
CA VAL A 63 8.58 -0.31 5.09
C VAL A 63 8.76 1.08 5.67
N LYS A 64 9.61 1.90 5.05
CA LYS A 64 9.78 3.30 5.46
C LYS A 64 8.73 4.16 4.77
N ILE A 65 8.23 5.20 5.45
CA ILE A 65 7.30 6.19 4.87
C ILE A 65 7.85 6.82 3.57
N VAL A 66 9.18 7.02 3.52
CA VAL A 66 9.86 7.56 2.34
C VAL A 66 9.79 6.64 1.13
N ASP A 67 9.59 5.34 1.34
CA ASP A 67 9.45 4.34 0.29
C ASP A 67 8.04 4.38 -0.31
N LEU A 68 7.04 4.80 0.49
CA LEU A 68 5.65 4.97 0.08
C LEU A 68 5.36 6.35 -0.55
N ARG A 69 6.28 7.31 -0.41
CA ARG A 69 6.18 8.64 -1.03
C ARG A 69 6.80 8.62 -2.42
N GLU A 70 5.99 8.93 -3.42
CA GLU A 70 6.43 9.26 -4.79
C GLU A 70 6.65 10.76 -4.97
#